data_AF-A0AAW3DH12-F1
#
_entry.id   AF-A0AAW3DH12-F1
#
_cell.length_a   1.000
_cell.length_b   1.000
_cell.length_c   1.000
_cell.angle_alpha   90.00
_cell.angle_beta   90.00
_cell.angle_gamma   90.00
#
_symmetry.space_group_name_H-M   'P 1'
#
loop_
_entity.id
_entity.type
_entity.pdbx_description
1 polymer ?
#
loop_
_entity_poly.entity_id
_entity_poly.type
_entity_poly.pdbx_seq_one_letter_code
_entity_poly.pdbx_strand_id
1 'polypeptide(L)'
;MVQATPFLLVLSLALVAPSLSSRKCVLTGKWINDLGSNMTIGALNGKGDFFGTYHTAVTATTNEIRVSALQGSQHLTNQKRQPTFGFTVNWSFS
;
A
#
# COMPACT_ATOMS: atom_id res chain seq x y z
N MET A 1 35.58 -14.89 40.67
CA MET A 1 35.53 -15.41 39.28
C MET A 1 34.15 -15.12 38.71
N VAL A 2 34.11 -14.77 37.43
CA VAL A 2 33.13 -13.88 36.80
C VAL A 2 31.84 -14.62 36.41
N GLN A 3 30.73 -14.25 37.04
CA GLN A 3 29.38 -14.68 36.65
C GLN A 3 28.82 -13.69 35.62
N ALA A 4 29.30 -13.78 34.37
CA ALA A 4 28.87 -12.90 33.25
C ALA A 4 28.00 -13.62 32.21
N THR A 5 27.67 -14.90 32.41
CA THR A 5 27.11 -15.76 31.38
C THR A 5 25.64 -15.52 31.01
N PRO A 6 24.68 -15.23 31.92
CA PRO A 6 23.29 -15.05 31.50
C PRO A 6 23.05 -13.68 30.85
N PHE A 7 23.74 -12.63 31.30
CA PHE A 7 23.57 -11.27 30.77
C PHE A 7 24.07 -11.14 29.32
N LEU A 8 25.20 -11.78 29.01
CA LEU A 8 25.73 -11.86 27.66
C LEU A 8 24.80 -12.65 26.71
N LEU A 9 24.14 -13.69 27.19
CA LEU A 9 23.21 -14.49 26.38
C LEU A 9 21.97 -13.67 25.98
N VAL A 10 21.39 -12.90 26.91
CA VAL A 10 20.22 -12.05 26.64
C VAL A 10 20.56 -10.91 25.68
N LEU A 11 21.75 -10.29 25.81
CA LEU A 11 22.20 -9.25 24.90
C LEU A 11 22.38 -9.79 23.47
N SER A 12 22.84 -11.03 23.34
CA SER A 12 23.01 -11.72 22.04
C SER A 12 21.68 -11.96 21.33
N LEU A 13 20.61 -12.33 22.05
CA LEU A 13 19.29 -12.54 21.43
C LEU A 13 18.66 -11.22 20.93
N ALA A 14 18.89 -10.11 21.62
CA ALA A 14 18.35 -8.80 21.20
C ALA A 14 18.98 -8.27 19.90
N LEU A 15 20.25 -8.64 19.63
CA LEU A 15 20.99 -8.25 18.42
C LEU A 15 20.60 -9.05 17.16
N VAL A 16 19.97 -10.22 17.32
CA VAL A 16 19.56 -11.10 16.22
C VAL A 16 18.08 -10.91 15.84
N ALA A 17 17.33 -10.12 16.61
CA ALA A 17 15.98 -9.74 16.23
C ALA A 17 16.03 -9.03 14.86
N PRO A 18 15.40 -9.57 13.80
CA PRO A 18 15.34 -8.89 12.52
C PRO A 18 14.71 -7.54 12.79
N SER A 19 15.48 -6.47 12.56
CA SER A 19 14.91 -5.12 12.54
C SER A 19 13.74 -5.19 11.57
N LEU A 20 12.52 -5.02 12.08
CA LEU A 20 11.30 -4.89 11.28
C LEU A 20 11.50 -3.63 10.45
N SER A 21 12.19 -3.77 9.32
CA SER A 21 12.36 -2.72 8.35
C SER A 21 10.96 -2.44 7.84
N SER A 22 10.40 -1.32 8.32
CA SER A 22 9.12 -0.79 7.88
C SER A 22 9.17 -0.73 6.36
N ARG A 23 8.57 -1.72 5.69
CA ARG A 23 8.49 -1.73 4.23
C ARG A 23 7.87 -0.40 3.81
N LYS A 24 8.53 0.28 2.87
CA LYS A 24 7.98 1.50 2.27
C LYS A 24 6.59 1.15 1.73
N CYS A 25 5.56 1.93 2.06
CA CYS A 25 4.24 1.74 1.44
C CYS A 25 4.36 2.02 -0.06
N VAL A 26 4.06 1.00 -0.88
CA VAL A 26 4.09 1.07 -2.34
C VAL A 26 2.69 0.79 -2.85
N LEU A 27 2.11 1.74 -3.61
CA LEU A 27 0.77 1.61 -4.16
C LEU A 27 0.68 0.69 -5.37
N THR A 28 1.76 0.55 -6.15
CA THR A 28 1.77 -0.33 -7.33
C THR A 28 1.45 -1.76 -6.94
N GLY A 29 0.42 -2.33 -7.53
CA GLY A 29 -0.04 -3.68 -7.21
C GLY A 29 -1.55 -3.85 -7.34
N LYS A 30 -2.02 -5.00 -6.83
CA LYS A 30 -3.45 -5.36 -6.76
C LYS A 30 -3.94 -5.21 -5.33
N TRP A 31 -5.15 -4.68 -5.18
CA TRP A 31 -5.77 -4.35 -3.91
C TRP A 31 -7.22 -4.82 -3.90
N ILE A 32 -7.68 -5.20 -2.72
CA ILE A 32 -9.08 -5.55 -2.44
C ILE A 32 -9.49 -4.74 -1.22
N ASN A 33 -10.66 -4.09 -1.25
CA ASN A 33 -11.22 -3.43 -0.07
C ASN A 33 -12.16 -4.39 0.70
N ASP A 34 -12.63 -3.91 1.84
CA ASP A 34 -13.59 -4.59 2.73
C ASP A 34 -14.94 -4.88 2.09
N LEU A 35 -15.32 -4.11 1.05
CA LEU A 35 -16.53 -4.36 0.25
C LEU A 35 -16.33 -5.40 -0.85
N GLY A 36 -15.11 -5.90 -1.07
CA GLY A 36 -14.78 -6.86 -2.12
C GLY A 36 -14.47 -6.25 -3.50
N SER A 37 -14.40 -4.92 -3.60
CA SER A 37 -13.97 -4.22 -4.82
C SER A 37 -12.50 -4.48 -5.10
N ASN A 38 -12.15 -4.69 -6.37
CA ASN A 38 -10.78 -4.92 -6.82
C ASN A 38 -10.21 -3.67 -7.46
N MET A 39 -8.94 -3.39 -7.19
CA MET A 39 -8.21 -2.28 -7.79
C MET A 39 -6.82 -2.74 -8.24
N THR A 40 -6.38 -2.31 -9.42
CA THR A 40 -4.99 -2.48 -9.86
C THR A 40 -4.38 -1.11 -10.12
N ILE A 41 -3.29 -0.78 -9.42
CA ILE A 41 -2.51 0.45 -9.61
C ILE A 41 -1.21 0.09 -10.33
N GLY A 42 -0.92 0.81 -11.42
CA GLY A 42 0.31 0.68 -12.19
C GLY A 42 1.53 1.28 -11.48
N ALA A 43 2.66 1.32 -12.19
CA ALA A 43 3.86 1.98 -11.70
C ALA A 43 3.61 3.49 -11.52
N LEU A 44 4.08 4.05 -10.41
CA LEU A 44 4.12 5.49 -10.20
C LEU A 44 5.24 6.11 -11.04
N ASN A 45 4.98 7.26 -11.66
CA ASN A 45 6.01 8.01 -12.37
C ASN A 45 6.88 8.83 -11.39
N GLY A 46 7.90 9.54 -11.91
CA GLY A 46 8.79 10.38 -11.10
C GLY A 46 8.14 11.58 -10.41
N LYS A 47 6.89 11.90 -10.73
CA LYS A 47 6.05 12.93 -10.09
C LYS A 47 5.10 12.34 -9.03
N GLY A 48 5.05 11.01 -8.94
CA GLY A 48 4.13 10.29 -8.05
C GLY A 48 2.77 10.02 -8.68
N ASP A 49 2.55 10.38 -9.94
CA ASP A 49 1.29 10.10 -10.65
C ASP A 49 1.20 8.62 -11.01
N PHE A 50 -0.01 8.09 -11.02
CA PHE A 50 -0.30 6.73 -11.41
C PHE A 50 -1.63 6.59 -12.15
N PHE A 51 -1.72 5.52 -12.93
CA PHE A 51 -2.94 5.06 -13.58
C PHE A 51 -3.29 3.67 -13.10
N GLY A 52 -4.55 3.29 -13.26
CA GLY A 52 -5.00 1.97 -12.88
C GLY A 52 -6.41 1.65 -13.35
N THR A 53 -6.96 0.58 -12.77
CA THR A 53 -8.34 0.16 -12.96
C THR A 53 -9.01 -0.11 -11.63
N TYR A 54 -10.30 0.17 -11.57
CA TYR A 54 -11.18 -0.12 -10.44
C TYR A 54 -12.35 -0.97 -10.91
N HIS A 55 -12.61 -2.08 -10.23
CA HIS A 55 -13.77 -2.93 -10.42
C HIS A 55 -14.54 -2.98 -9.10
N THR A 56 -15.60 -2.18 -8.99
CA THR A 56 -16.39 -2.11 -7.76
C THR A 56 -17.23 -3.37 -7.56
N ALA A 57 -17.44 -3.78 -6.32
CA ALA A 57 -18.38 -4.86 -5.98
C ALA A 57 -19.81 -4.35 -5.74
N VAL A 58 -19.99 -3.04 -5.58
CA VAL A 58 -21.27 -2.41 -5.25
C VAL A 58 -21.51 -1.19 -6.14
N THR A 59 -22.78 -0.89 -6.42
CA THR A 59 -23.20 0.30 -7.17
C THR A 59 -24.49 0.88 -6.57
N ALA A 60 -24.68 2.19 -6.71
CA ALA A 60 -25.91 2.89 -6.35
C ALA A 60 -26.90 3.01 -7.52
N THR A 61 -26.53 2.55 -8.72
CA THR A 61 -27.35 2.57 -9.94
C THR A 61 -27.83 1.16 -10.30
N THR A 62 -28.71 1.06 -11.29
CA THR A 62 -29.14 -0.23 -11.87
C THR A 62 -28.29 -0.67 -13.07
N ASN A 63 -27.26 0.11 -13.43
CA ASN A 63 -26.41 -0.19 -14.56
C ASN A 63 -25.49 -1.38 -14.25
N GLU A 64 -25.16 -2.14 -15.28
CA GLU A 64 -24.19 -3.23 -15.18
C GLU A 64 -22.81 -2.69 -14.77
N ILE A 65 -22.25 -3.23 -13.69
CA ILE A 65 -20.91 -2.86 -13.21
C ILE A 65 -19.86 -3.23 -14.25
N ARG A 66 -18.99 -2.26 -14.58
CA ARG A 66 -17.87 -2.44 -15.51
C ARG A 66 -16.56 -1.95 -14.91
N VAL A 67 -15.45 -2.53 -15.38
CA VAL A 67 -14.12 -2.02 -15.04
C VAL A 67 -14.02 -0.56 -15.48
N SER A 68 -13.54 0.29 -14.58
CA SER A 68 -13.45 1.73 -14.74
C SER A 68 -12.01 2.20 -14.58
N ALA A 69 -11.59 3.19 -15.36
CA ALA A 69 -10.24 3.72 -15.29
C ALA A 69 -10.09 4.58 -14.02
N LEU A 70 -8.91 4.53 -13.40
CA LEU A 70 -8.54 5.46 -12.34
C LEU A 70 -7.23 6.17 -12.64
N GLN A 71 -7.11 7.40 -12.15
CA GLN A 71 -5.89 8.20 -12.20
C GLN A 71 -5.70 8.93 -10.87
N GLY A 72 -4.47 8.98 -10.38
CA GLY A 72 -4.18 9.64 -9.11
C GLY A 72 -2.73 10.04 -8.96
N SER A 73 -2.39 10.52 -7.77
CA SER A 73 -1.02 10.85 -7.39
C SER A 73 -0.75 10.55 -5.91
N GLN A 74 0.52 10.28 -5.62
CA GLN A 74 1.04 10.05 -4.28
C GLN A 74 2.09 11.11 -3.95
N HIS A 75 2.06 11.61 -2.71
CA HIS A 75 3.08 12.52 -2.21
C HIS A 75 4.48 11.86 -2.21
N LEU A 76 5.47 12.53 -2.79
CA LEU A 76 6.84 12.06 -2.93
C LEU A 76 7.75 12.27 -1.70
N THR A 77 7.22 12.72 -0.56
CA THR A 77 8.08 13.12 0.55
C THR A 77 8.80 11.91 1.15
N ASN A 78 10.10 11.83 0.88
CA ASN A 78 11.00 10.79 1.38
C ASN A 78 11.10 10.73 2.92
N GLN A 79 10.57 11.73 3.62
CA GLN A 79 10.52 11.78 5.08
C GLN A 79 9.35 10.98 5.67
N LYS A 80 8.30 10.69 4.89
CA LYS A 80 7.12 9.97 5.37
C LYS A 80 7.20 8.49 5.02
N ARG A 81 7.21 7.63 6.04
CA ARG A 81 7.08 6.17 5.87
C ARG A 81 5.72 5.78 5.26
N GLN A 82 4.72 6.64 5.41
CA GLN A 82 3.34 6.48 4.92
C GLN A 82 2.92 7.75 4.15
N PRO A 83 3.21 7.82 2.84
CA PRO A 83 2.83 8.97 2.02
C PRO A 83 1.32 9.00 1.79
N THR A 84 0.74 10.20 1.78
CA THR A 84 -0.67 10.40 1.40
C THR A 84 -0.83 10.29 -0.10
N PHE A 85 -1.98 9.82 -0.57
CA PHE A 85 -2.32 9.72 -1.97
C PHE A 85 -3.81 9.98 -2.18
N GLY A 86 -4.19 10.26 -3.42
CA GLY A 86 -5.57 10.39 -3.85
C GLY A 86 -5.70 10.01 -5.31
N PHE A 87 -6.91 9.63 -5.72
CA PHE A 87 -7.21 9.28 -7.10
C PHE A 87 -8.67 9.56 -7.41
N THR A 88 -8.95 9.68 -8.70
CA THR A 88 -10.31 9.78 -9.26
C THR A 88 -10.58 8.52 -10.07
N VAL A 89 -11.82 8.03 -9.99
CA VAL A 89 -12.31 6.95 -10.85
C VAL A 89 -13.25 7.55 -11.89
N ASN A 90 -13.01 7.28 -13.16
CA ASN A 90 -13.93 7.59 -14.25
C ASN A 90 -14.81 6.36 -14.52
N TRP A 91 -16.01 6.36 -13.93
CA TRP A 91 -16.94 5.23 -13.99
C TRP A 91 -17.48 5.03 -15.41
N SER A 92 -17.19 3.88 -16.02
CA SER A 92 -17.59 3.56 -17.40
C SER A 92 -19.06 3.17 -17.56
N PHE A 93 -19.81 3.14 -16.44
CA PHE A 93 -21.19 2.67 -16.36
C PHE A 93 -22.07 3.56 -15.44
N SER A 94 -21.58 4.74 -15.03
CA SER A 94 -22.33 5.70 -14.21
C SER A 94 -22.88 6.86 -15.02
#